data_AF-M8DMH1-F1
#
_entry.id   AF-M8DMH1-F1
#
_cell.length_a   1.000
_cell.length_b   1.000
_cell.length_c   1.000
_cell.angle_alpha   90.00
_cell.angle_beta   90.00
_cell.angle_gamma   90.00
#
_symmetry.space_group_name_H-M   'P 1'
#
loop_
_entity.id
_entity.type
_entity.pdbx_description
1 polymer ?
#
loop_
_entity_poly.entity_id
_entity_poly.type
_entity_poly.pdbx_seq_one_letter_code
_entity_poly.pdbx_strand_id
1 'polypeptide(L)'
;MHVFGVTKRADGSVVVFLTFAEPAGAASVAFQYSTDQDTWVDAEPDRPVTSTTSYLNIRLPDRASGLYYFRMIVEEGKRAGVSNVASGNI
;
A
#
# COMPACT_ATOMS: atom_id res chain seq x y z
N MET A 1 -8.95 0.21 -3.29
CA MET A 1 -7.58 -0.30 -3.44
C MET A 1 -7.62 -1.82 -3.57
N HIS A 2 -6.69 -2.40 -4.32
CA HIS A 2 -6.53 -3.84 -4.53
C HIS A 2 -5.04 -4.22 -4.55
N VAL A 3 -4.73 -5.42 -4.08
CA VAL A 3 -3.44 -6.11 -4.30
C VAL A 3 -3.58 -6.91 -5.60
N PHE A 4 -2.68 -6.75 -6.55
CA PHE A 4 -2.72 -7.48 -7.83
C PHE A 4 -1.47 -8.35 -8.09
N GLY A 5 -0.48 -8.29 -7.21
CA GLY A 5 0.70 -9.15 -7.29
C GLY A 5 1.57 -9.08 -6.05
N VAL A 6 2.44 -10.08 -5.91
CA VAL A 6 3.48 -10.16 -4.88
C VAL A 6 4.73 -10.79 -5.51
N THR A 7 5.90 -10.24 -5.22
CA THR A 7 7.19 -10.82 -5.62
C THR A 7 8.10 -10.97 -4.40
N LYS A 8 8.57 -12.20 -4.16
CA LYS A 8 9.67 -12.48 -3.23
C LYS A 8 10.98 -12.43 -4.01
N ARG A 9 11.88 -11.54 -3.62
CA ARG A 9 13.20 -11.40 -4.24
C ARG A 9 14.21 -12.33 -3.57
N ALA A 10 15.30 -12.62 -4.27
CA ALA A 10 16.37 -13.51 -3.77
C ALA A 10 17.06 -12.95 -2.50
N ASP A 11 17.03 -11.63 -2.30
CA ASP A 11 17.52 -10.95 -1.09
C ASP A 11 16.59 -11.11 0.12
N GLY A 12 15.43 -11.78 -0.04
CA GLY A 12 14.43 -11.97 1.01
C GLY A 12 13.41 -10.84 1.11
N SER A 13 13.58 -9.76 0.34
CA SER A 13 12.61 -8.67 0.32
C SER A 13 11.32 -9.07 -0.39
N VAL A 14 10.19 -8.62 0.15
CA VAL A 14 8.88 -8.85 -0.43
C VAL A 14 8.34 -7.54 -0.97
N VAL A 15 7.91 -7.56 -2.23
CA VAL A 15 7.30 -6.41 -2.90
C VAL A 15 5.86 -6.74 -3.23
N VAL A 16 4.95 -5.84 -2.85
CA VAL A 16 3.51 -5.96 -3.09
C VAL A 16 3.09 -4.91 -4.11
N PHE A 17 2.35 -5.34 -5.13
CA PHE A 17 1.86 -4.49 -6.21
C PHE A 17 0.42 -4.06 -5.91
N LEU A 18 0.21 -2.76 -5.75
CA LEU A 18 -1.07 -2.16 -5.38
C LEU A 18 -1.66 -1.34 -6.53
N THR A 19 -2.97 -1.43 -6.73
CA THR A 19 -3.73 -0.53 -7.60
C THR A 19 -4.85 0.16 -6.83
N PHE A 20 -5.09 1.41 -7.16
CA PHE A 20 -6.06 2.28 -6.51
C PHE A 20 -6.51 3.38 -7.46
N ALA A 21 -7.65 3.99 -7.14
CA ALA A 21 -8.11 5.14 -7.89
C ALA A 21 -7.26 6.37 -7.55
N GLU A 22 -6.99 7.20 -8.57
CA GLU A 22 -6.13 8.37 -8.46
C GLU A 22 -6.55 9.30 -7.30
N PRO A 23 -5.61 9.71 -6.43
CA PRO A 23 -5.87 10.61 -5.30
C PRO A 23 -5.89 12.08 -5.77
N ALA A 24 -6.76 12.39 -6.72
CA ALA A 24 -6.84 13.71 -7.34
C ALA A 24 -7.12 14.82 -6.31
N GLY A 25 -6.22 15.81 -6.26
CA GLY A 25 -6.29 16.93 -5.32
C GLY A 25 -5.86 16.60 -3.89
N ALA A 26 -5.27 15.42 -3.64
CA ALA A 26 -4.67 15.10 -2.35
C ALA A 26 -3.42 15.94 -2.09
N ALA A 27 -3.29 16.45 -0.86
CA ALA A 27 -2.09 17.12 -0.39
C ALA A 27 -0.97 16.12 -0.07
N SER A 28 -1.34 14.97 0.50
CA SER A 28 -0.41 13.86 0.72
C SER A 28 -1.14 12.51 0.72
N VAL A 29 -0.37 11.44 0.48
CA VAL A 29 -0.87 10.08 0.48
C VAL A 29 0.15 9.19 1.19
N ALA A 30 -0.31 8.44 2.18
CA ALA A 30 0.47 7.42 2.88
C ALA A 30 -0.13 6.03 2.63
N PHE A 31 0.72 5.01 2.66
CA PHE A 31 0.32 3.61 2.56
C PHE A 31 0.69 2.91 3.84
N GLN A 32 -0.17 2.03 4.31
CA GLN A 32 0.05 1.26 5.52
C GLN A 32 -0.24 -0.20 5.27
N TYR A 33 0.46 -1.06 6.00
CA TYR A 33 0.17 -2.49 6.07
C TYR A 33 -0.06 -2.92 7.52
N SER A 34 -0.71 -4.07 7.67
CA SER A 34 -1.04 -4.68 8.96
C SER A 34 -1.13 -6.21 8.81
N THR A 35 -0.92 -6.93 9.91
CA THR A 35 -1.13 -8.39 10.00
C THR A 35 -2.38 -8.75 10.83
N ASP A 36 -2.98 -7.78 11.52
CA ASP A 36 -4.09 -7.97 12.47
C ASP A 36 -5.30 -7.05 12.19
N GLN A 37 -5.17 -6.08 11.27
CA GLN A 37 -6.11 -4.99 10.98
C GLN A 37 -6.28 -3.94 12.09
N ASP A 38 -5.57 -4.07 13.20
CA ASP A 38 -5.63 -3.16 14.35
C ASP A 38 -4.36 -2.29 14.42
N THR A 39 -3.19 -2.92 14.28
CA THR A 39 -1.89 -2.27 14.29
C THR A 39 -1.43 -2.02 12.86
N TRP A 40 -1.22 -0.74 12.52
CA TRP A 40 -0.83 -0.33 11.17
C TRP A 40 0.57 0.26 11.17
N VAL A 41 1.37 -0.17 10.19
CA VAL A 41 2.74 0.29 9.98
C VAL A 41 2.82 1.01 8.64
N ASP A 42 3.53 2.14 8.61
CA ASP A 42 3.78 2.87 7.36
C ASP A 42 4.62 2.03 6.40
N ALA A 43 4.14 1.94 5.17
CA ALA A 43 4.81 1.30 4.06
C ALA A 43 5.66 2.33 3.32
N GLU A 44 6.82 1.92 2.82
CA GLU A 44 7.65 2.74 1.94
C GLU A 44 7.28 2.47 0.48
N PRO A 45 6.72 3.44 -0.25
CA PRO A 45 6.51 3.34 -1.69
C PRO A 45 7.84 3.30 -2.44
N ASP A 46 7.89 2.57 -3.56
CA ASP A 46 9.07 2.54 -4.43
C ASP A 46 9.32 3.84 -5.20
N ARG A 47 8.35 4.76 -5.19
CA ARG A 47 8.42 6.09 -5.81
C ARG A 47 7.46 7.08 -5.16
N PRO A 48 7.67 8.40 -5.31
CA PRO A 48 6.72 9.40 -4.86
C PRO A 48 5.32 9.19 -5.45
N VAL A 49 4.30 9.39 -4.62
CA VAL A 49 2.89 9.29 -5.01
C VAL A 49 2.38 10.68 -5.39
N THR A 50 1.85 10.80 -6.60
CA THR A 50 1.27 12.04 -7.13
C THR A 50 -0.25 11.91 -7.26
N SER A 51 -0.92 13.02 -7.55
CA SER A 51 -2.37 13.09 -7.78
C SER A 51 -2.86 12.25 -8.98
N THR A 52 -1.97 11.77 -9.85
CA THR A 52 -2.26 10.93 -11.02
C THR A 52 -1.77 9.48 -10.85
N THR A 53 -1.22 9.13 -9.69
CA THR A 53 -0.75 7.76 -9.44
C THR A 53 -1.93 6.83 -9.22
N SER A 54 -1.97 5.71 -9.93
CA SER A 54 -3.04 4.69 -9.86
C SER A 54 -2.52 3.28 -9.54
N TYR A 55 -1.20 3.12 -9.48
CA TYR A 55 -0.54 1.90 -9.04
C TYR A 55 0.81 2.24 -8.40
N LEU A 56 1.28 1.41 -7.47
CA LEU A 56 2.60 1.55 -6.86
C LEU A 56 3.06 0.20 -6.26
N ASN A 57 4.35 0.09 -5.96
CA ASN A 57 4.88 -1.08 -5.28
C ASN A 57 5.38 -0.69 -3.89
N ILE A 58 4.95 -1.40 -2.86
CA ILE A 58 5.46 -1.20 -1.49
C ILE A 58 6.37 -2.36 -1.12
N ARG A 59 7.41 -2.05 -0.33
CA ARG A 59 8.28 -3.06 0.26
C ARG A 59 7.74 -3.44 1.65
N LEU A 60 7.62 -4.74 1.89
CA LEU A 60 7.37 -5.31 3.22
C LEU A 60 8.68 -5.68 3.90
N PRO A 61 8.68 -5.92 5.24
CA PRO A 61 9.84 -6.45 5.93
C PRO A 61 10.41 -7.71 5.28
N ASP A 62 11.72 -7.91 5.39
CA ASP A 62 12.38 -9.09 4.83
C ASP A 62 11.75 -10.36 5.42
N ARG A 63 11.57 -11.37 4.55
CA ARG A 63 10.94 -12.65 4.88
C ARG A 63 9.48 -12.53 5.36
N ALA A 64 8.77 -11.46 5.01
CA ALA A 64 7.33 -11.38 5.20
C ALA A 64 6.62 -12.61 4.61
N SER A 65 5.66 -13.14 5.36
CA SER A 65 4.87 -14.32 4.96
C SER A 65 3.50 -14.32 5.64
N GLY A 66 2.52 -14.91 4.97
CA GLY A 66 1.16 -15.01 5.49
C GLY A 66 0.25 -13.87 5.05
N LEU A 67 -0.87 -13.69 5.76
CA LEU A 67 -1.89 -12.72 5.36
C LEU A 67 -1.51 -11.30 5.81
N TYR A 68 -1.45 -10.39 4.85
CA TYR A 68 -1.27 -8.96 5.08
C TYR A 68 -2.47 -8.18 4.59
N TYR A 69 -2.73 -7.07 5.26
CA TYR A 69 -3.75 -6.09 4.96
C TYR A 69 -3.09 -4.78 4.61
N PHE A 70 -3.71 -4.01 3.73
CA PHE A 70 -3.18 -2.78 3.17
C PHE A 70 -4.27 -1.73 3.16
N ARG A 71 -3.92 -0.49 3.52
CA ARG A 71 -4.78 0.68 3.34
C ARG A 71 -3.99 1.89 2.85
N MET A 72 -4.68 2.84 2.28
CA MET A 72 -4.17 4.15 1.88
C MET A 72 -4.82 5.21 2.77
N ILE A 73 -4.03 6.18 3.23
CA ILE A 73 -4.50 7.38 3.92
C ILE A 73 -4.28 8.55 2.97
N VAL A 74 -5.35 9.29 2.68
CA VAL A 74 -5.32 10.43 1.77
C VAL A 74 -5.64 11.69 2.58
N GLU A 75 -4.74 12.65 2.56
CA GLU A 75 -4.97 13.97 3.14
C GLU A 75 -5.53 14.90 2.06
N GLU A 76 -6.68 15.51 2.35
CA GLU A 76 -7.41 16.43 1.47
C GLU A 76 -7.85 15.84 0.10
N GLY A 77 -8.46 16.67 -0.73
CA GLY A 77 -8.96 16.29 -2.05
C GLY A 77 -10.26 15.49 -2.04
N LYS A 78 -10.64 14.97 -3.21
CA LYS A 78 -11.94 14.28 -3.40
C LYS A 78 -12.03 12.92 -2.72
N ARG A 79 -10.90 12.39 -2.28
CA ARG A 79 -10.77 11.04 -1.70
C ARG A 79 -10.14 11.07 -0.30
N ALA A 80 -10.22 12.21 0.39
CA ALA A 80 -9.69 12.38 1.73
C ALA A 80 -10.22 11.28 2.68
N GLY A 81 -9.36 10.80 3.56
CA GLY A 81 -9.65 9.75 4.53
C GLY A 81 -8.95 8.43 4.24
N VAL A 82 -9.42 7.38 4.92
CA VAL A 82 -8.86 6.03 4.84
C VAL A 82 -9.57 5.24 3.75
N SER A 83 -8.81 4.60 2.87
CA SER A 83 -9.37 3.73 1.83
C SER A 83 -10.00 2.47 2.41
N ASN A 84 -10.74 1.73 1.58
CA ASN A 84 -11.04 0.33 1.88
C ASN A 84 -9.73 -0.46 2.09
N VAL A 85 -9.80 -1.48 2.95
CA VAL A 85 -8.69 -2.41 3.17
C VAL A 85 -8.62 -3.39 2.00
N ALA A 86 -7.40 -3.62 1.50
CA ALA A 86 -7.09 -4.71 0.59
C ALA A 86 -6.29 -5.78 1.34
N SER A 87 -6.38 -7.04 0.94
CA SER A 87 -5.63 -8.13 1.55
C SER A 87 -4.83 -8.91 0.50
N GLY A 88 -3.68 -9.46 0.90
CA GLY A 88 -2.86 -10.33 0.07
C GLY A 88 -2.15 -11.38 0.91
N ASN A 89 -2.12 -12.63 0.42
CA ASN A 89 -1.33 -13.69 1.04
C ASN A 89 0.09 -13.64 0.46
N ILE A 90 1.07 -13.53 1.34
CA ILE A 90 2.49 -13.29 1.03
C ILE A 90 3.27 -14.60 1.03
#